data_AF-A0A5J6LNA5-F1
#
_entry.id   AF-A0A5J6LNA5-F1
#
_cell.length_a   1.000
_cell.length_b   1.000
_cell.length_c   1.000
_cell.angle_alpha   90.00
_cell.angle_beta   90.00
_cell.angle_gamma   90.00
#
_symmetry.space_group_name_H-M   'P 1'
#
loop_
_entity.id
_entity.type
_entity.pdbx_description
1 polymer ?
#
loop_
_entity_poly.entity_id
_entity_poly.type
_entity_poly.pdbx_seq_one_letter_code
_entity_poly.pdbx_strand_id
1 'polypeptide(L)'
;MKPTKLEWEDVTQFEEIEGYGKSIWKNEDKYYLVLEEGTVASWLVVYELPQELFALLESGERTFQEVSWKVQNDCWPPTEEEKKASEKRFIEESPTSLIDIPETRELFTQEELKRLIPIAEQMWIDWRGKLPDDYVSPLK
;
A
#
# COMPACT_ATOMS: atom_id res chain seq x y z
N MET A 1 -8.87 5.82 12.38
CA MET A 1 -9.62 6.87 13.13
C MET A 1 -11.10 6.88 12.78
N LYS A 2 -11.95 7.61 13.50
CA LYS A 2 -13.39 7.74 13.17
C LYS A 2 -13.65 9.02 12.36
N PRO A 3 -14.50 8.97 11.32
CA PRO A 3 -14.90 10.17 10.62
C PRO A 3 -15.72 11.08 11.53
N THR A 4 -15.71 12.37 11.22
CA THR A 4 -16.53 13.38 11.89
C THR A 4 -17.99 13.28 11.41
N LYS A 5 -18.87 14.08 12.00
CA LYS A 5 -20.25 14.26 11.53
C LYS A 5 -20.39 15.43 10.54
N LEU A 6 -19.28 16.03 10.14
CA LEU A 6 -19.28 17.17 9.23
C LEU A 6 -19.41 16.64 7.80
N GLU A 7 -20.22 17.32 7.01
CA GLU A 7 -20.33 17.07 5.58
C GLU A 7 -19.39 17.99 4.80
N TRP A 8 -19.21 17.71 3.52
CA TRP A 8 -18.40 18.55 2.64
C TRP A 8 -18.87 20.01 2.66
N GLU A 9 -20.18 20.23 2.62
CA GLU A 9 -20.80 21.56 2.64
C GLU A 9 -20.40 22.37 3.88
N ASP A 10 -20.27 21.72 5.05
CA ASP A 10 -19.82 22.37 6.28
C ASP A 10 -18.34 22.79 6.18
N VAL A 11 -17.50 21.89 5.68
CA VAL A 11 -16.04 22.08 5.62
C VAL A 11 -15.64 23.12 4.59
N THR A 12 -16.37 23.26 3.49
CA THR A 12 -16.07 24.30 2.49
C THR A 12 -16.17 25.73 3.01
N GLN A 13 -16.79 25.94 4.18
CA GLN A 13 -16.86 27.26 4.84
C GLN A 13 -15.58 27.58 5.65
N PHE A 14 -14.70 26.60 5.84
CA PHE A 14 -13.45 26.73 6.60
C PHE A 14 -12.32 27.31 5.74
N GLU A 15 -11.18 27.60 6.37
CA GLU A 15 -9.97 28.05 5.67
C GLU A 15 -9.33 26.86 4.93
N GLU A 16 -9.23 26.92 3.60
CA GLU A 16 -8.48 25.93 2.81
C GLU A 16 -6.98 26.10 3.05
N ILE A 17 -6.29 25.03 3.44
CA ILE A 17 -4.83 25.04 3.50
C ILE A 17 -4.28 24.76 2.10
N GLU A 18 -3.64 25.78 1.52
CA GLU A 18 -3.00 25.68 0.21
C GLU A 18 -1.91 24.59 0.17
N GLY A 19 -1.67 24.03 -1.01
CA GLY A 19 -0.65 23.00 -1.22
C GLY A 19 -1.16 21.55 -1.11
N TYR A 20 -2.39 21.34 -0.61
CA TYR A 20 -3.01 20.01 -0.46
C TYR A 20 -4.24 19.78 -1.34
N GLY A 21 -4.43 20.61 -2.38
CA GLY A 21 -5.43 20.40 -3.42
C GLY A 21 -6.86 20.21 -2.89
N LYS A 22 -7.36 21.13 -2.05
CA LYS A 22 -8.69 21.08 -1.41
C LYS A 22 -8.93 19.91 -0.45
N SER A 23 -7.87 19.28 0.04
CA SER A 23 -7.99 18.14 0.94
C SER A 23 -7.86 18.51 2.42
N ILE A 24 -7.19 19.62 2.75
CA ILE A 24 -6.97 20.04 4.13
C ILE A 24 -7.62 21.40 4.39
N TRP A 25 -8.37 21.46 5.49
CA TRP A 25 -9.16 22.61 5.89
C TRP A 25 -8.91 22.92 7.37
N LYS A 26 -8.97 24.19 7.75
CA LYS A 26 -8.73 24.64 9.12
C LYS A 26 -9.91 25.45 9.62
N ASN A 27 -10.39 25.09 10.81
CA ASN A 27 -11.36 25.87 11.56
C ASN A 27 -10.85 26.06 12.99
N GLU A 28 -10.67 27.32 13.39
CA GLU A 28 -10.04 27.69 14.67
C GLU A 28 -8.67 27.02 14.84
N ASP A 29 -8.50 26.21 15.89
CA ASP A 29 -7.28 25.45 16.21
C ASP A 29 -7.32 23.99 15.72
N LYS A 30 -8.30 23.64 14.89
CA LYS A 30 -8.51 22.27 14.38
C LYS A 30 -8.31 22.16 12.88
N TYR A 31 -7.72 21.05 12.48
CA TYR A 31 -7.54 20.68 11.08
C TYR A 31 -8.51 19.56 10.70
N TYR A 32 -8.96 19.59 9.46
CA TYR A 32 -9.86 18.63 8.89
C TYR A 32 -9.29 18.12 7.57
N LEU A 33 -9.33 16.80 7.41
CA LEU A 33 -8.89 16.11 6.21
C LEU A 33 -10.13 15.58 5.49
N VAL A 34 -10.31 15.99 4.23
CA VAL A 34 -11.36 15.50 3.35
C VAL A 34 -10.76 14.44 2.44
N LEU A 35 -11.32 13.23 2.48
CA LEU A 35 -10.92 12.11 1.64
C LEU A 35 -12.09 11.64 0.78
N GLU A 36 -11.80 11.25 -0.45
CA GLU A 36 -12.74 10.52 -1.29
C GLU A 36 -12.69 9.04 -0.93
N GLU A 37 -13.82 8.47 -0.53
CA GLU A 37 -13.96 7.05 -0.18
C GLU A 37 -15.04 6.37 -1.01
N GLY A 38 -14.92 5.05 -1.14
CA GLY A 38 -15.85 4.22 -1.89
C GLY A 38 -15.19 3.60 -3.12
N THR A 39 -15.51 2.33 -3.36
CA THR A 39 -14.92 1.54 -4.46
C THR A 39 -15.80 1.51 -5.71
N VAL A 40 -17.13 1.62 -5.53
CA VAL A 40 -18.13 1.54 -6.62
C VAL A 40 -18.82 2.88 -6.84
N ALA A 41 -19.09 3.61 -5.77
CA ALA A 41 -19.54 5.00 -5.79
C ALA A 41 -18.69 5.77 -4.79
N SER A 42 -18.13 6.90 -5.22
CA SER A 42 -17.31 7.74 -4.37
C SER A 42 -18.17 8.73 -3.58
N TRP A 43 -17.80 8.97 -2.33
CA TRP A 43 -18.33 10.04 -1.49
C TRP A 43 -17.19 10.71 -0.70
N LEU A 44 -17.42 11.95 -0.27
CA LEU A 44 -16.44 12.67 0.54
C LEU A 44 -16.65 12.36 2.02
N VAL A 45 -15.56 12.07 2.72
CA VAL A 45 -15.56 11.80 4.16
C VAL A 45 -14.64 12.81 4.83
N VAL A 46 -15.15 13.43 5.89
CA VAL A 46 -14.40 14.42 6.67
C VAL A 46 -13.86 13.79 7.95
N TYR A 47 -12.55 13.86 8.13
CA TYR A 47 -11.84 13.41 9.31
C TYR A 47 -11.28 14.61 10.08
N GLU A 48 -11.27 14.52 11.42
CA GLU A 48 -10.48 15.45 12.23
C GLU A 48 -9.02 15.04 12.09
N LEU A 49 -8.18 15.95 11.61
CA LEU A 49 -6.75 15.74 11.42
C LEU A 49 -6.03 16.23 12.69
N PRO A 50 -5.40 15.33 13.47
CA PRO A 50 -4.65 15.72 14.65
C PRO A 50 -3.49 16.64 14.29
N GLN A 51 -3.22 17.63 15.14
CA GLN A 51 -2.11 18.57 14.97
C GLN A 51 -0.77 17.86 14.72
N GLU A 52 -0.53 16.73 15.40
CA GLU A 52 0.68 15.93 15.24
C GLU A 52 0.82 15.35 13.83
N LEU A 53 -0.29 14.89 13.22
CA LEU A 53 -0.28 14.37 11.85
C LEU A 53 -0.13 15.49 10.83
N PHE A 54 -0.74 16.66 11.08
CA PHE A 54 -0.54 17.83 10.23
C PHE A 54 0.90 18.34 10.29
N ALA A 55 1.51 18.37 11.48
CA ALA A 55 2.91 18.78 11.64
C ALA A 55 3.88 17.89 10.86
N LEU A 56 3.62 16.58 10.77
CA LEU A 56 4.41 15.64 9.96
C LEU A 56 4.28 15.90 8.45
N LEU A 57 3.12 16.42 8.00
CA LEU A 57 2.93 16.85 6.61
C LEU A 57 3.69 18.14 6.34
N GLU A 58 3.58 19.14 7.22
CA GLU A 58 4.28 20.41 7.07
C GLU A 58 5.81 20.26 7.14
N SER A 59 6.32 19.36 7.99
CA SER A 59 7.76 19.09 8.07
C SER A 59 8.29 18.28 6.88
N GLY A 60 7.41 17.69 6.07
CA GLY A 60 7.77 16.79 4.98
C GLY A 60 8.29 15.42 5.45
N GLU A 61 8.16 15.11 6.74
CA GLU A 61 8.51 13.79 7.29
C GLU A 61 7.58 12.69 6.79
N ARG A 62 6.32 13.04 6.51
CA ARG A 62 5.33 12.14 5.92
C ARG A 62 4.66 12.79 4.73
N THR A 63 4.29 11.95 3.77
CA THR A 63 3.52 12.37 2.61
C THR A 63 2.03 12.44 2.93
N PHE A 64 1.29 13.22 2.13
CA PHE A 64 -0.17 13.29 2.22
C PHE A 64 -0.83 11.90 2.13
N GLN A 65 -0.29 11.01 1.29
CA GLN A 65 -0.79 9.64 1.12
C GLN A 65 -0.60 8.80 2.38
N GLU A 66 0.54 8.90 3.05
CA GLU A 66 0.80 8.17 4.30
C GLU A 66 -0.10 8.64 5.43
N VAL A 67 -0.33 9.95 5.56
CA VAL A 67 -1.23 10.49 6.57
C VAL A 67 -2.68 10.15 6.28
N SER A 68 -3.11 10.21 5.02
CA SER A 68 -4.44 9.77 4.60
C SER A 68 -4.66 8.29 4.95
N TRP A 69 -3.68 7.44 4.65
CA TRP A 69 -3.71 6.03 5.03
C TRP A 69 -3.80 5.84 6.54
N LYS A 70 -3.03 6.62 7.32
CA LYS A 70 -3.05 6.58 8.79
C LYS A 70 -4.40 6.99 9.36
N VAL A 71 -5.04 8.01 8.80
CA VAL A 71 -6.38 8.45 9.23
C VAL A 71 -7.42 7.37 8.95
N GLN A 72 -7.40 6.77 7.76
CA GLN A 72 -8.35 5.73 7.34
C GLN A 72 -8.16 4.40 8.08
N ASN A 73 -6.92 3.88 8.08
CA ASN A 73 -6.61 2.53 8.54
C ASN A 73 -6.06 2.46 9.97
N ASP A 74 -5.83 3.60 10.62
CA ASP A 74 -5.25 3.70 11.96
C ASP A 74 -3.81 3.15 12.10
N CYS A 75 -3.17 2.78 11.00
CA CYS A 75 -1.79 2.31 10.91
C CYS A 75 -1.02 3.09 9.84
N TRP A 76 0.31 3.09 9.88
CA TRP A 76 1.08 3.63 8.74
C TRP A 76 1.03 2.64 7.58
N PRO A 77 1.09 3.09 6.31
CA PRO A 77 1.24 2.16 5.20
C PRO A 77 2.56 1.38 5.36
N PRO A 78 2.61 0.12 4.89
CA PRO A 78 3.81 -0.68 5.00
C PRO A 78 4.95 -0.03 4.21
N THR A 79 6.14 -0.07 4.78
CA THR A 79 7.37 0.35 4.10
C THR A 79 7.68 -0.56 2.91
N GLU A 80 8.52 -0.11 1.98
CA GLU A 80 8.94 -0.93 0.85
C GLU A 80 9.65 -2.22 1.30
N GLU A 81 10.37 -2.19 2.42
CA GLU A 81 10.99 -3.38 3.00
C GLU A 81 9.95 -4.36 3.54
N GLU A 82 8.92 -3.88 4.25
CA GLU A 82 7.83 -4.72 4.74
C GLU A 82 7.00 -5.31 3.59
N LYS A 83 6.75 -4.54 2.53
CA LYS A 83 6.09 -5.04 1.31
C LYS A 83 6.89 -6.17 0.68
N LYS A 84 8.20 -5.96 0.47
CA LYS A 84 9.10 -6.99 -0.07
C LYS A 84 9.16 -8.23 0.82
N ALA A 85 9.21 -8.07 2.13
CA ALA A 85 9.20 -9.18 3.07
C ALA A 85 7.89 -9.96 3.02
N SER A 86 6.75 -9.27 2.91
CA SER A 86 5.43 -9.90 2.75
C SER A 86 5.32 -10.65 1.42
N GLU A 87 5.76 -10.05 0.32
CA GLU A 87 5.77 -10.67 -1.00
C GLU A 87 6.67 -11.91 -1.02
N LYS A 88 7.86 -11.81 -0.42
CA LYS A 88 8.79 -12.93 -0.26
C LYS A 88 8.12 -14.09 0.48
N ARG A 89 7.46 -13.84 1.60
CA ARG A 89 6.73 -14.88 2.37
C ARG A 89 5.64 -15.54 1.54
N PHE A 90 4.84 -14.76 0.82
CA PHE A 90 3.79 -15.28 -0.04
C PHE A 90 4.35 -16.22 -1.12
N ILE A 91 5.48 -15.85 -1.74
CA ILE A 91 6.16 -16.68 -2.73
C ILE A 91 6.81 -17.92 -2.08
N GLU A 92 7.31 -17.83 -0.86
CA GLU A 92 7.80 -19.03 -0.14
C GLU A 92 6.68 -20.04 0.14
N GLU A 93 5.46 -19.57 0.42
CA GLU A 93 4.28 -20.42 0.62
C GLU A 93 3.77 -21.03 -0.69
N SER A 94 3.85 -20.28 -1.79
CA SER A 94 3.44 -20.71 -3.13
C SER A 94 4.49 -20.34 -4.18
N PRO A 95 5.56 -21.15 -4.32
CA PRO A 95 6.73 -20.79 -5.12
C PRO A 95 6.49 -20.86 -6.63
N THR A 96 5.30 -21.25 -7.09
CA THR A 96 4.90 -21.25 -8.50
C THR A 96 5.08 -19.91 -9.20
N SER A 97 4.99 -18.79 -8.46
CA SER A 97 5.24 -17.45 -9.01
C SER A 97 6.67 -17.29 -9.53
N LEU A 98 7.64 -18.04 -9.01
CA LEU A 98 9.02 -18.05 -9.52
C LEU A 98 9.12 -18.64 -10.93
N ILE A 99 8.12 -19.41 -11.38
CA ILE A 99 8.04 -19.99 -12.72
C ILE A 99 7.36 -19.02 -13.69
N ASP A 100 6.20 -18.48 -13.29
CA ASP A 100 5.33 -17.63 -14.13
C ASP A 100 5.84 -16.20 -14.28
N ILE A 101 6.42 -15.64 -13.21
CA ILE A 101 6.84 -14.23 -13.13
C ILE A 101 8.32 -14.18 -12.75
N PRO A 102 9.26 -14.20 -13.73
CA PRO A 102 10.69 -14.27 -13.45
C PRO A 102 11.23 -13.08 -12.64
N GLU A 103 10.59 -11.92 -12.69
CA GLU A 103 10.94 -10.73 -11.90
C GLU A 103 10.87 -10.98 -10.38
N THR A 104 9.98 -11.87 -9.93
CA THR A 104 9.87 -12.23 -8.51
C THR A 104 11.13 -12.88 -7.95
N ARG A 105 12.00 -13.40 -8.83
CA ARG A 105 13.29 -14.01 -8.45
C ARG A 105 14.26 -12.98 -7.89
N GLU A 106 14.12 -11.70 -8.23
CA GLU A 106 14.98 -10.61 -7.73
C GLU A 106 14.81 -10.37 -6.22
N LEU A 107 13.72 -10.85 -5.62
CA LEU A 107 13.45 -10.76 -4.18
C LEU A 107 14.26 -11.77 -3.35
N PHE A 108 14.91 -12.73 -4.00
CA PHE A 108 15.57 -13.86 -3.35
C PHE A 108 17.06 -13.88 -3.63
N THR A 109 17.81 -14.37 -2.65
CA THR A 109 19.22 -14.70 -2.83
C THR A 109 19.37 -15.97 -3.67
N GLN A 110 20.54 -16.16 -4.26
CA GLN A 110 20.85 -17.37 -5.03
C GLN A 110 20.71 -18.67 -4.22
N GLU A 111 21.01 -18.64 -2.91
CA GLU A 111 20.83 -19.80 -2.03
C GLU A 111 19.35 -20.12 -1.80
N GLU A 112 18.51 -19.10 -1.63
CA GLU A 112 17.07 -19.28 -1.48
C GLU A 112 16.43 -19.81 -2.77
N LEU A 113 16.84 -19.28 -3.93
CA LEU A 113 16.39 -19.77 -5.23
C LEU A 113 16.77 -21.24 -5.45
N LYS A 114 17.98 -21.65 -5.05
CA LYS A 114 18.40 -23.07 -5.13
C LYS A 114 17.47 -24.00 -4.34
N ARG A 115 16.91 -23.53 -3.23
CA ARG A 115 15.93 -24.27 -2.42
C ARG A 115 14.54 -24.24 -3.04
N LEU A 116 14.09 -23.07 -3.50
CA LEU A 116 12.70 -22.85 -3.91
C LEU A 116 12.40 -23.26 -5.35
N ILE A 117 13.33 -23.08 -6.29
CA ILE A 117 13.10 -23.37 -7.72
C ILE A 117 12.70 -24.83 -7.97
N PRO A 118 13.38 -25.86 -7.40
CA PRO A 118 12.96 -27.24 -7.59
C PRO A 118 11.54 -27.52 -7.05
N ILE A 119 11.15 -26.86 -5.94
CA ILE A 119 9.80 -26.97 -5.36
C ILE A 119 8.79 -26.31 -6.29
N ALA A 120 9.11 -25.11 -6.79
CA ALA A 120 8.29 -24.36 -7.74
C ALA A 120 8.03 -25.14 -9.03
N GLU A 121 9.09 -25.71 -9.62
CA GLU A 121 9.02 -26.51 -10.85
C GLU A 121 8.13 -27.75 -10.64
N GLN A 122 8.33 -28.47 -9.54
CA GLN A 122 7.53 -29.65 -9.22
C GLN A 122 6.05 -29.30 -9.01
N MET A 123 5.75 -28.28 -8.21
CA MET A 123 4.38 -27.81 -7.99
C MET A 123 3.70 -27.39 -9.30
N TRP A 124 4.44 -26.72 -10.18
CA TRP A 124 3.93 -26.32 -11.49
C TRP A 124 3.59 -27.53 -12.36
N ILE A 125 4.48 -28.53 -12.41
CA ILE A 125 4.27 -29.77 -13.16
C ILE A 125 3.09 -30.54 -12.57
N ASP A 126 2.98 -30.64 -11.25
CA ASP A 126 1.86 -31.33 -10.59
C ASP A 126 0.52 -30.68 -10.93
N TRP A 127 0.50 -29.35 -11.11
CA TRP A 127 -0.70 -28.60 -11.45
C TRP A 127 -1.01 -28.55 -12.96
N ARG A 128 0.00 -28.36 -13.81
CA ARG A 128 -0.14 -28.06 -15.25
C ARG A 128 0.36 -29.17 -16.17
N GLY A 129 0.95 -30.23 -15.62
CA GLY A 129 1.50 -31.39 -16.32
C GLY A 129 2.89 -31.18 -16.94
N LYS A 130 3.27 -29.93 -17.26
CA LYS A 130 4.62 -29.58 -17.76
C LYS A 130 4.97 -28.13 -17.41
N LEU A 131 6.27 -27.81 -17.43
CA LEU A 131 6.76 -26.43 -17.35
C LEU A 131 6.36 -25.61 -18.58
N PRO A 132 6.27 -24.27 -18.48
CA PRO A 132 6.06 -23.39 -19.63
C PRO A 132 7.15 -23.58 -20.70
N ASP A 133 6.80 -23.44 -21.97
CA ASP A 133 7.74 -23.69 -23.08
C ASP A 133 8.85 -22.62 -23.16
N ASP A 134 8.59 -21.42 -22.63
CA ASP A 134 9.48 -20.28 -22.50
C ASP A 134 10.22 -20.22 -21.14
N TYR A 135 10.00 -21.19 -20.26
CA TYR A 135 10.65 -21.22 -18.96
C TYR A 135 12.16 -21.47 -19.05
N VAL A 136 12.94 -20.57 -18.45
CA VAL A 136 14.39 -20.71 -18.25
C VAL A 136 14.70 -20.73 -16.76
N SER A 137 15.30 -21.83 -16.32
CA SER A 137 15.72 -22.01 -14.92
C SER A 137 16.83 -21.01 -14.55
N PRO A 138 16.71 -20.29 -13.42
CA PRO A 138 17.69 -19.29 -12.98
C PRO A 138 18.93 -19.88 -12.32
N LEU A 139 19.01 -21.21 -12.19
CA LEU A 139 20.11 -21.92 -11.53
C LEU A 139 21.22 -22.37 -12.51
N LYS A 140 21.09 -22.05 -13.79
CA LYS A 140 22.05 -22.42 -14.84
C LYS A 140 23.18 -21.41 -15.00
#